data_AF-A0A8D5U929-F1
#
_entry.id   AF-A0A8D5U929-F1
#
_cell.length_a   1.000
_cell.length_b   1.000
_cell.length_c   1.000
_cell.angle_alpha   90.00
_cell.angle_beta   90.00
_cell.angle_gamma   90.00
#
_symmetry.space_group_name_H-M   'P 1'
#
loop_
_entity.id
_entity.type
_entity.pdbx_description
1 polymer ?
#
loop_
_entity_poly.entity_id
_entity_poly.type
_entity_poly.pdbx_seq_one_letter_code
_entity_poly.pdbx_strand_id
1 'polypeptide(L)'
;MAPLLFITPDRKFLYDGKKIKEVKKEKDVPQGSEIIFAKPMLVYDIEGINLSYLVENYGVVTVGELKLHELVQKLDWKDFILFVDHNRKTIRAFIRGGEELDLPYSSLDFLRYILAKFHSGILLESAEFEEIEMFSK
;
A
#
# COMPACT_ATOMS: atom_id res chain seq x y z
N MET A 1 -9.57 -1.22 16.58
CA MET A 1 -8.25 -0.76 16.10
C MET A 1 -8.26 0.76 16.07
N ALA A 2 -7.14 1.42 16.39
CA ALA A 2 -7.01 2.86 16.21
C ALA A 2 -6.92 3.20 14.71
N PRO A 3 -7.47 4.33 14.23
CA PRO A 3 -7.27 4.76 12.86
C PRO A 3 -5.78 4.97 12.56
N LEU A 4 -5.35 4.61 11.35
CA LEU A 4 -3.99 4.82 10.88
C LEU A 4 -3.94 6.08 10.02
N LEU A 5 -3.05 7.02 10.36
CA LEU A 5 -2.78 8.22 9.59
C LEU A 5 -1.39 8.10 8.97
N PHE A 6 -1.36 7.88 7.67
CA PHE A 6 -0.13 7.94 6.87
C PHE A 6 0.15 9.39 6.49
N ILE A 7 1.31 9.90 6.89
CA ILE A 7 1.79 11.23 6.53
C ILE A 7 2.90 11.05 5.49
N THR A 8 2.64 11.56 4.29
CA THR A 8 3.64 11.67 3.22
C THR A 8 4.11 13.11 3.10
N PRO A 9 5.19 13.38 2.33
CA PRO A 9 5.65 14.75 2.08
C PRO A 9 4.57 15.72 1.59
N ASP A 10 3.68 15.24 0.74
CA ASP A 10 2.72 16.07 0.01
C ASP A 10 1.26 15.79 0.41
N ARG A 11 0.97 14.65 1.03
CA ARG A 11 -0.39 14.15 1.28
C ARG A 11 -0.52 13.46 2.62
N LYS A 12 -1.76 13.28 3.06
CA LYS A 12 -2.11 12.54 4.27
C LYS A 12 -3.22 11.57 3.92
N PHE A 13 -3.07 10.30 4.29
CA PHE A 13 -4.07 9.27 4.05
C PHE A 13 -4.52 8.67 5.38
N LEU A 14 -5.82 8.58 5.59
CA LEU A 14 -6.41 7.95 6.77
C LEU A 14 -7.06 6.63 6.39
N TYR A 15 -6.76 5.60 7.16
CA TYR A 15 -7.53 4.36 7.21
C TYR A 15 -8.19 4.22 8.58
N ASP A 16 -9.53 4.17 8.62
CA ASP A 16 -10.31 4.09 9.87
C ASP A 16 -10.78 2.67 10.23
N GLY A 17 -10.22 1.64 9.57
CA GLY A 17 -10.67 0.26 9.68
C GLY A 17 -11.86 -0.08 8.78
N LYS A 18 -12.37 0.86 7.98
CA LYS A 18 -13.41 0.59 6.95
C LYS A 18 -13.20 1.38 5.67
N LYS A 19 -12.73 2.62 5.77
CA LYS A 19 -12.60 3.57 4.67
C LYS A 19 -11.17 4.06 4.58
N ILE A 20 -10.81 4.39 3.35
CA ILE A 20 -9.58 5.10 3.01
C ILE A 20 -9.99 6.48 2.51
N LYS A 21 -9.35 7.52 3.02
CA LYS A 21 -9.57 8.89 2.55
C LYS A 21 -8.27 9.68 2.58
N GLU A 22 -8.12 10.59 1.61
CA GLU A 22 -7.13 11.66 1.71
C GLU A 22 -7.63 12.73 2.70
N VAL A 23 -6.75 13.15 3.61
CA VAL A 23 -7.05 14.16 4.63
C VAL A 23 -6.50 15.51 4.19
N LYS A 24 -7.40 16.46 3.95
CA LYS A 24 -7.05 17.83 3.53
C LYS A 24 -6.99 18.84 4.67
N LYS A 25 -7.65 18.55 5.79
CA LYS A 25 -7.73 19.45 6.95
C LYS A 25 -7.47 18.65 8.22
N GLU A 26 -6.71 19.23 9.15
CA GLU A 26 -6.31 18.55 10.40
C GLU A 26 -7.50 18.14 11.26
N LYS A 27 -8.58 18.93 11.24
CA LYS A 27 -9.83 18.62 11.95
C LYS A 27 -10.50 17.30 11.51
N ASP A 28 -10.13 16.77 10.34
CA ASP A 28 -10.69 15.53 9.80
C ASP A 28 -9.92 14.28 10.26
N VAL A 29 -8.86 14.47 11.06
CA VAL A 29 -8.08 13.42 11.73
C VAL A 29 -8.74 13.06 13.06
N PRO A 30 -9.19 11.80 13.26
CA PRO A 30 -9.72 11.35 14.54
C PRO A 30 -8.67 11.40 15.66
N GLN A 31 -9.10 11.75 16.88
CA GLN A 31 -8.24 11.65 18.06
C GLN A 31 -7.78 10.20 18.28
N GLY A 32 -6.53 10.04 18.70
CA GLY A 32 -5.92 8.73 18.94
C GLY A 32 -5.51 7.96 17.68
N SER A 33 -5.43 8.64 16.52
CA SER A 33 -4.88 8.03 15.31
C SER A 33 -3.40 7.69 15.49
N GLU A 34 -3.00 6.49 15.06
CA GLU A 34 -1.59 6.10 14.97
C GLU A 34 -0.96 6.80 13.77
N ILE A 35 0.13 7.53 14.01
CA ILE A 35 0.84 8.27 12.98
C ILE A 35 1.92 7.40 12.37
N ILE A 36 1.92 7.29 11.04
CA ILE A 36 2.90 6.54 10.26
C ILE A 36 3.52 7.51 9.25
N PHE A 37 4.83 7.74 9.36
CA PHE A 37 5.58 8.49 8.35
C PHE A 37 5.90 7.57 7.17
N ALA A 38 5.53 8.02 5.98
CA ALA A 38 5.62 7.20 4.79
C ALA A 38 5.99 8.03 3.56
N LYS A 39 6.60 7.39 2.58
CA LYS A 39 6.84 7.97 1.26
C LYS A 39 6.22 7.10 0.18
N PRO A 40 6.00 7.62 -1.03
CA PRO A 40 5.59 6.80 -2.16
C PRO A 40 6.54 5.62 -2.35
N MET A 41 5.99 4.42 -2.46
CA MET A 41 6.78 3.21 -2.71
C MET A 41 7.32 3.22 -4.15
N LEU A 42 8.58 2.81 -4.32
CA LEU A 42 9.13 2.58 -5.65
C LEU A 42 8.51 1.32 -6.27
N VAL A 43 7.99 1.44 -7.49
CA VAL A 43 7.46 0.34 -8.30
C VAL A 43 8.15 0.28 -9.66
N TYR A 44 8.12 -0.90 -10.28
CA TYR A 44 8.84 -1.16 -11.52
C TYR A 44 7.86 -1.46 -12.66
N ASP A 45 7.65 -0.45 -13.49
CA ASP A 45 6.80 -0.57 -14.68
C ASP A 45 7.62 -1.09 -15.87
N ILE A 46 7.37 -2.34 -16.30
CA ILE A 46 7.99 -2.93 -17.49
C ILE A 46 7.07 -2.72 -18.70
N GLU A 47 7.56 -2.02 -19.73
CA GLU A 47 6.82 -1.82 -20.98
C GLU A 47 6.42 -3.15 -21.62
N GLY A 48 5.21 -3.19 -22.19
CA GLY A 48 4.68 -4.37 -22.89
C GLY A 48 4.17 -5.50 -21.98
N ILE A 49 4.40 -5.42 -20.67
CA ILE A 49 3.81 -6.35 -19.68
C ILE A 49 2.61 -5.67 -19.02
N ASN A 50 1.45 -6.32 -19.05
CA ASN A 50 0.25 -5.82 -18.36
C ASN A 50 -0.19 -6.80 -17.27
N LEU A 51 -1.17 -6.38 -16.47
CA LEU A 51 -1.66 -7.18 -15.35
C LEU A 51 -2.27 -8.52 -15.82
N SER A 52 -2.97 -8.54 -16.96
CA SER A 52 -3.55 -9.77 -17.51
C SER A 52 -2.48 -10.79 -17.89
N TYR A 53 -1.39 -10.37 -18.55
CA TYR A 53 -0.26 -11.23 -18.86
C TYR A 53 0.33 -11.87 -17.58
N LEU A 54 0.48 -11.09 -16.52
CA LEU A 54 1.00 -11.58 -15.24
C LEU A 54 0.06 -12.61 -14.61
N VAL A 55 -1.25 -12.37 -14.64
CA VAL A 55 -2.25 -13.30 -14.10
C VAL A 55 -2.32 -14.59 -14.94
N GLU A 56 -2.25 -14.50 -16.26
CA GLU A 56 -2.31 -15.66 -17.16
C GLU A 56 -1.08 -16.58 -17.00
N ASN A 57 0.12 -16.01 -16.86
CA ASN A 57 1.36 -16.76 -16.83
C ASN A 57 1.81 -17.14 -15.41
N TYR A 58 1.50 -16.31 -14.41
CA TYR A 58 1.97 -16.48 -13.04
C TYR A 58 0.83 -16.52 -12.01
N GLY A 59 -0.42 -16.58 -12.44
CA GLY A 59 -1.59 -16.53 -11.55
C GLY A 59 -1.57 -17.56 -10.43
N VAL A 60 -0.98 -18.75 -10.67
CA VAL A 60 -0.88 -19.85 -9.70
C VAL A 60 0.29 -19.72 -8.72
N VAL A 61 1.21 -18.78 -8.96
CA VAL A 61 2.35 -18.53 -8.07
C VAL A 61 1.84 -17.94 -6.75
N THR A 62 2.34 -18.47 -5.65
CA THR A 62 1.94 -18.05 -4.31
C THR A 62 2.72 -16.81 -3.87
N VAL A 63 2.00 -15.82 -3.37
CA VAL A 63 2.50 -14.63 -2.69
C VAL A 63 2.01 -14.70 -1.24
N GLY A 64 2.79 -15.37 -0.39
CA GLY A 64 2.38 -15.71 0.97
C GLY A 64 1.37 -16.85 0.97
N GLU A 65 0.17 -16.58 1.46
CA GLU A 65 -0.92 -17.56 1.50
C GLU A 65 -1.85 -17.50 0.29
N LEU A 66 -1.75 -16.43 -0.51
CA LEU A 66 -2.60 -16.21 -1.68
C LEU A 66 -1.88 -16.54 -2.97
N LYS A 67 -2.62 -17.07 -3.95
CA LYS A 67 -2.17 -17.08 -5.33
C LYS A 67 -2.19 -15.66 -5.91
N LEU A 68 -1.32 -15.39 -6.88
CA LEU A 68 -1.28 -14.08 -7.55
C LEU A 68 -2.65 -13.67 -8.09
N HIS A 69 -3.40 -14.60 -8.71
CA HIS A 69 -4.73 -14.27 -9.22
C HIS A 69 -5.72 -13.86 -8.11
N GLU A 70 -5.62 -14.45 -6.91
CA GLU A 70 -6.45 -14.09 -5.75
C GLU A 70 -6.07 -12.72 -5.21
N LEU A 71 -4.77 -12.44 -5.13
CA LEU A 71 -4.26 -11.14 -4.71
C LEU A 71 -4.77 -10.03 -5.63
N VAL A 72 -4.67 -10.24 -6.95
CA VAL A 72 -5.14 -9.28 -7.96
C VAL A 72 -6.65 -9.05 -7.83
N GLN A 73 -7.45 -10.12 -7.73
CA GLN A 73 -8.90 -10.01 -7.56
C GLN A 73 -9.30 -9.27 -6.27
N LYS A 74 -8.50 -9.41 -5.20
CA LYS A 74 -8.76 -8.72 -3.93
C LYS A 74 -8.46 -7.23 -3.98
N LEU A 75 -7.48 -6.79 -4.78
CA LEU A 75 -6.90 -5.45 -4.68
C LEU A 75 -7.18 -4.54 -5.88
N ASP A 76 -7.05 -5.01 -7.12
CA ASP A 76 -6.93 -4.16 -8.32
C ASP A 76 -8.06 -3.11 -8.48
N TRP A 77 -9.30 -3.51 -8.16
CA TRP A 77 -10.51 -2.68 -8.28
C TRP A 77 -11.06 -2.17 -6.95
N LYS A 78 -10.30 -2.31 -5.85
CA LYS A 78 -10.69 -1.80 -4.54
C LYS A 78 -9.77 -0.67 -4.11
N ASP A 79 -10.31 0.29 -3.38
CA ASP A 79 -9.45 1.25 -2.69
C ASP A 79 -8.63 0.51 -1.62
N PHE A 80 -7.31 0.59 -1.70
CA PHE A 80 -6.40 0.03 -0.70
C PHE A 80 -5.20 0.95 -0.44
N ILE A 81 -4.58 0.80 0.73
CA ILE A 81 -3.23 1.30 1.03
C ILE A 81 -2.34 0.07 1.22
N LEU A 82 -1.27 -0.06 0.45
CA LEU A 82 -0.22 -1.05 0.72
C LEU A 82 0.97 -0.33 1.33
N PHE A 83 1.34 -0.74 2.54
CA PHE A 83 2.42 -0.14 3.30
C PHE A 83 3.53 -1.17 3.56
N VAL A 84 4.75 -0.81 3.17
CA VAL A 84 5.97 -1.58 3.41
C VAL A 84 6.73 -0.96 4.58
N ASP A 85 6.90 -1.70 5.67
CA ASP A 85 7.76 -1.28 6.79
C ASP A 85 9.13 -1.96 6.63
N HIS A 86 10.14 -1.21 6.20
CA HIS A 86 11.49 -1.73 6.00
C HIS A 86 12.21 -2.06 7.31
N ASN A 87 11.87 -1.34 8.39
CA ASN A 87 12.48 -1.55 9.70
C ASN A 87 11.98 -2.85 10.33
N ARG A 88 10.66 -3.11 10.23
CA ARG A 88 10.03 -4.32 10.76
C ARG A 88 10.01 -5.48 9.77
N LYS A 89 10.39 -5.24 8.51
CA LYS A 89 10.31 -6.20 7.39
C LYS A 89 8.91 -6.77 7.25
N THR A 90 7.91 -5.89 7.14
CA THR A 90 6.51 -6.29 6.93
C THR A 90 5.89 -5.58 5.73
N ILE A 91 4.90 -6.21 5.11
CA ILE A 91 4.08 -5.62 4.06
C ILE A 91 2.63 -5.83 4.47
N ARG A 92 1.86 -4.74 4.56
CA ARG A 92 0.45 -4.79 4.96
C ARG A 92 -0.40 -4.05 3.96
N ALA A 93 -1.47 -4.69 3.50
CA ALA A 93 -2.49 -4.05 2.68
C ALA A 93 -3.74 -3.80 3.52
N PHE A 94 -4.14 -2.53 3.61
CA PHE A 94 -5.37 -2.08 4.25
C PHE A 94 -6.41 -1.85 3.15
N ILE A 95 -7.49 -2.62 3.14
CA ILE A 95 -8.46 -2.65 2.04
C ILE A 95 -9.78 -2.06 2.53
N ARG A 96 -10.40 -1.24 1.68
CA ARG A 96 -11.74 -0.71 1.95
C ARG A 96 -12.73 -1.84 2.26
N GLY A 97 -13.49 -1.65 3.33
CA GLY A 97 -14.37 -2.67 3.92
C GLY A 97 -13.85 -3.26 5.23
N GLY A 98 -12.61 -2.92 5.61
CA GLY A 98 -12.01 -3.39 6.87
C GLY A 98 -11.21 -4.68 6.74
N GLU A 99 -10.94 -5.11 5.51
CA GLU A 99 -10.11 -6.27 5.23
C GLU A 99 -8.64 -5.84 5.29
N GLU A 100 -7.82 -6.64 5.96
CA GLU A 100 -6.38 -6.44 6.05
C GLU A 100 -5.67 -7.71 5.60
N LEU A 101 -4.55 -7.55 4.92
CA LEU A 101 -3.77 -8.64 4.38
C LEU A 101 -2.29 -8.39 4.66
N ASP A 102 -1.67 -9.34 5.34
CA ASP A 102 -0.22 -9.37 5.49
C ASP A 102 0.40 -10.12 4.30
N LEU A 103 1.42 -9.54 3.71
CA LEU A 103 2.19 -10.13 2.61
C LEU A 103 3.63 -10.41 3.07
N PRO A 104 4.27 -11.48 2.58
CA PRO A 104 5.65 -11.77 2.96
C PRO A 104 6.57 -10.68 2.44
N TYR A 105 7.42 -10.14 3.31
CA TYR A 105 8.41 -9.14 2.91
C TYR A 105 9.40 -9.66 1.86
N SER A 106 9.67 -10.97 1.85
CA SER A 106 10.47 -11.63 0.81
C SER A 106 9.87 -11.54 -0.60
N SER A 107 8.58 -11.24 -0.72
CA SER A 107 7.90 -11.06 -2.01
C SER A 107 7.93 -9.62 -2.54
N LEU A 108 8.54 -8.68 -1.80
CA LEU A 108 8.52 -7.25 -2.14
C LEU A 108 8.96 -6.95 -3.57
N ASP A 109 10.09 -7.52 -4.01
CA ASP A 109 10.61 -7.23 -5.35
C ASP A 109 9.66 -7.69 -6.44
N PHE A 110 9.06 -8.87 -6.27
CA PHE A 110 8.03 -9.36 -7.19
C PHE A 110 6.78 -8.48 -7.14
N LEU A 111 6.31 -8.13 -5.94
CA LEU A 111 5.16 -7.25 -5.73
C LEU A 111 5.34 -5.88 -6.40
N ARG A 112 6.56 -5.31 -6.41
CA ARG A 112 6.82 -4.02 -7.06
C ARG A 112 6.54 -4.03 -8.57
N TYR A 113 6.73 -5.16 -9.24
CA TYR A 113 6.36 -5.31 -10.66
C TYR A 113 4.86 -5.48 -10.84
N ILE A 114 4.20 -6.22 -9.94
CA ILE A 114 2.77 -6.48 -10.00
C ILE A 114 1.96 -5.20 -9.70
N LEU A 115 2.31 -4.51 -8.61
CA LEU A 115 1.62 -3.32 -8.10
C LEU A 115 1.75 -2.13 -9.06
N ALA A 116 2.83 -2.07 -9.87
CA ALA A 116 2.97 -1.10 -10.95
C ALA A 116 1.83 -1.19 -11.99
N LYS A 117 1.15 -2.33 -12.06
CA LYS A 117 0.11 -2.62 -13.07
C LYS A 117 -1.31 -2.49 -12.55
N PHE A 118 -1.49 -2.15 -11.27
CA PHE A 118 -2.82 -2.03 -10.67
C PHE A 118 -3.48 -0.71 -11.07
N HIS A 119 -4.81 -0.73 -11.21
CA HIS A 119 -5.60 0.44 -11.57
C HIS A 119 -5.79 1.42 -10.40
N SER A 120 -5.63 0.93 -9.18
CA SER A 120 -5.88 1.69 -7.97
C SER A 120 -4.90 1.28 -6.86
N GLY A 121 -4.92 2.04 -5.78
CA GLY A 121 -4.10 1.80 -4.60
C GLY A 121 -3.16 2.94 -4.29
N ILE A 122 -2.93 3.14 -3.00
CA ILE A 122 -1.92 4.06 -2.49
C ILE A 122 -0.75 3.19 -2.00
N LEU A 123 0.39 3.30 -2.67
CA LEU A 123 1.56 2.48 -2.41
C LEU A 123 2.57 3.27 -1.61
N LEU A 124 2.86 2.81 -0.40
CA LEU A 124 3.66 3.53 0.58
C LEU A 124 4.75 2.62 1.16
N GLU A 125 5.87 3.24 1.53
CA GLU A 125 6.93 2.59 2.29
C GLU A 125 7.39 3.47 3.45
N SER A 126 7.93 2.85 4.50
CA SER A 126 8.37 3.54 5.71
C SER A 126 9.40 4.62 5.38
N ALA A 127 9.21 5.80 5.95
CA ALA A 127 10.14 6.92 5.85
C ALA A 127 10.52 7.39 7.26
N GLU A 128 11.75 7.88 7.40
CA GLU A 128 12.16 8.61 8.60
C GLU A 128 11.51 10.00 8.63
N PHE A 129 11.37 10.57 9.82
CA PHE A 129 10.73 11.88 9.97
C PHE A 129 11.51 12.98 9.25
N GLU A 130 12.83 12.89 9.31
CA GLU A 130 13.78 13.78 8.66
C GLU A 130 13.59 13.79 7.15
N GLU A 131 13.31 12.63 6.54
CA GLU A 131 12.98 12.55 5.11
C GLU A 131 11.73 13.37 4.79
N ILE A 132 10.69 13.28 5.62
CA ILE A 132 9.43 14.00 5.42
C ILE A 132 9.62 15.52 5.58
N GLU A 133 10.38 15.97 6.56
CA GLU A 133 10.67 17.40 6.77
C GLU A 133 11.42 18.02 5.58
N MET A 134 12.36 17.28 4.98
CA MET A 134 13.16 17.78 3.86
C MET A 134 12.31 18.13 2.63
N PHE A 135 11.19 17.44 2.42
CA PHE A 135 10.29 17.67 1.29
C PHE A 135 9.14 18.65 1.60
N SER A 136 9.01 19.12 2.84
CA SER A 136 7.91 20.00 3.29
C SER A 136 8.18 21.50 3.07
N LYS A 137 9.09 21.88 2.16
CA LYS A 137 9.47 23.27 1.86
C LYS A 137 8.69 23.88 0.70
#